data_AF-A0AAV5LLT3-F1
#
_entry.id   AF-A0AAV5LLT3-F1
#
_cell.length_a   1.000
_cell.length_b   1.000
_cell.length_c   1.000
_cell.angle_alpha   90.00
_cell.angle_beta   90.00
_cell.angle_gamma   90.00
#
_symmetry.space_group_name_H-M   'P 1'
#
loop_
_entity.id
_entity.type
_entity.pdbx_description
1 polymer ?
#
loop_
_entity_poly.entity_id
_entity_poly.type
_entity_poly.pdbx_seq_one_letter_code
_entity_poly.pdbx_strand_id
1 'polypeptide(L)' 'MSKLSMDHLLIQASKQWLRIQDVPKETRKSRMIRWLQYRGFNWGVIGFILKKLESQYPP' A
#
# COMPACT_ATOMS: atom_id res chain seq x y z
N MET A 1 -11.44 -12.49 0.67
CA MET A 1 -10.13 -12.47 -0.01
C MET A 1 -9.33 -13.66 0.49
N SER A 2 -8.87 -14.52 -0.41
CA SER A 2 -7.98 -15.63 -0.06
C SER A 2 -6.59 -15.10 0.30
N LYS A 3 -5.85 -15.83 1.13
CA LYS A 3 -4.50 -15.45 1.60
C LYS A 3 -3.55 -15.12 0.44
N LEU A 4 -3.58 -15.92 -0.64
CA LEU A 4 -2.77 -15.71 -1.85
C LEU A 4 -3.06 -14.38 -2.55
N SER A 5 -4.33 -13.97 -2.63
CA SER A 5 -4.72 -12.71 -3.25
C SER A 5 -4.24 -11.50 -2.45
N MET A 6 -4.23 -11.59 -1.12
CA MET A 6 -3.66 -10.54 -0.26
C MET A 6 -2.14 -10.45 -0.39
N ASP A 7 -1.47 -11.60 -0.51
CA ASP A 7 -0.01 -11.66 -0.67
C ASP A 7 0.42 -11.02 -1.99
N HIS A 8 -0.26 -11.38 -3.09
CA HIS A 8 -0.04 -10.74 -4.39
C HIS A 8 -0.29 -9.24 -4.36
N LEU A 9 -1.35 -8.79 -3.67
CA LEU A 9 -1.64 -7.37 -3.49
C LEU A 9 -0.50 -6.68 -2.73
N LEU A 10 0.00 -7.29 -1.66
CA LEU A 10 1.10 -6.75 -0.87
C LEU A 10 2.37 -6.63 -1.71
N ILE A 11 2.71 -7.64 -2.53
CA ILE A 11 3.86 -7.59 -3.45
C ILE A 11 3.73 -6.41 -4.42
N GLN A 12 2.55 -6.22 -5.01
CA GLN A 12 2.31 -5.09 -5.93
C GLN A 12 2.37 -3.74 -5.20
N ALA A 13 1.79 -3.65 -4.01
CA ALA A 13 1.78 -2.45 -3.20
C ALA A 13 3.20 -2.07 -2.72
N SER A 14 4.04 -3.04 -2.35
CA SER A 14 5.45 -2.80 -1.99
C SER A 14 6.27 -2.26 -3.16
N LYS A 15 6.10 -2.82 -4.36
CA LYS A 15 6.74 -2.28 -5.58
C LYS A 15 6.34 -0.83 -5.84
N GLN A 16 5.05 -0.53 -5.67
CA GLN A 16 4.53 0.82 -5.85
C GLN A 16 5.00 1.78 -4.75
N TRP A 17 5.13 1.30 -3.50
CA TRP A 17 5.62 2.09 -2.37
C TRP A 17 7.07 2.54 -2.58
N LEU A 18 7.94 1.62 -3.01
CA LEU A 18 9.34 1.90 -3.32
C LEU A 18 9.49 2.85 -4.50
N ARG A 19 8.65 2.72 -5.53
CA ARG A 19 8.63 3.66 -6.66
C ARG A 19 8.29 5.10 -6.25
N ILE A 20 7.58 5.27 -5.13
CA ILE A 20 7.16 6.56 -4.59
C ILE A 20 8.03 6.93 -3.36
N GLN A 21 9.22 6.35 -3.20
CA GLN A 21 10.08 6.62 -2.04
C GLN A 21 10.62 8.05 -2.01
N ASP A 22 10.78 8.70 -3.16
CA ASP A 22 11.40 10.03 -3.26
C ASP A 22 10.53 11.19 -2.73
N VAL A 23 9.26 10.93 -2.39
CA VAL A 23 8.35 11.96 -1.85
C VAL A 23 8.20 11.86 -0.33
N PRO A 24 7.76 12.96 0.34
CA PRO A 24 7.48 12.94 1.77
C PRO A 24 6.51 11.83 2.17
N LYS A 25 6.65 11.31 3.40
CA LYS A 25 5.86 10.19 3.94
C LYS A 25 4.35 10.38 3.77
N GLU A 26 3.85 11.59 4.04
CA GLU A 26 2.43 11.93 3.92
C GLU A 26 1.93 11.87 2.47
N THR A 27 2.73 12.37 1.53
CA THR A 27 2.47 12.29 0.09
C THR A 27 2.51 10.84 -0.39
N ARG A 28 3.46 10.04 0.11
CA ARG A 28 3.59 8.62 -0.21
C ARG A 28 2.36 7.83 0.25
N LYS A 29 1.91 8.06 1.48
CA LYS A 29 0.69 7.45 2.06
C LYS A 29 -0.56 7.82 1.25
N SER A 30 -0.73 9.10 0.95
CA SER A 30 -1.88 9.58 0.17
C SER A 30 -1.93 8.98 -1.24
N ARG A 31 -0.77 8.88 -1.92
CA ARG A 31 -0.67 8.25 -3.24
C ARG A 31 -0.99 6.75 -3.19
N MET A 32 -0.55 6.05 -2.13
CA MET A 32 -0.88 4.64 -1.94
C MET A 32 -2.37 4.40 -1.68
N ILE A 33 -2.99 5.24 -0.83
CA ILE A 33 -4.44 5.21 -0.60
C ILE A 33 -5.19 5.37 -1.92
N ARG A 34 -4.86 6.41 -2.70
CA ARG A 34 -5.51 6.70 -3.98
C ARG A 34 -5.30 5.57 -4.99
N TRP A 35 -4.10 4.99 -5.06
CA TRP A 35 -3.81 3.86 -5.93
C TRP A 35 -4.63 2.61 -5.60
N LEU A 36 -4.83 2.32 -4.31
CA LEU A 36 -5.66 1.20 -3.86
C LEU A 36 -7.17 1.48 -4.07
N GLN A 37 -7.62 2.71 -3.82
CA GLN A 37 -9.00 3.11 -4.08
C GLN A 37 -9.36 3.02 -5.56
N TYR A 38 -8.46 3.44 -6.47
CA TYR A 38 -8.68 3.31 -7.91
C TYR A 38 -8.83 1.86 -8.39
N ARG A 39 -8.36 0.89 -7.60
CA ARG A 39 -8.52 -0.54 -7.88
C ARG A 39 -9.75 -1.15 -7.19
N GLY A 40 -10.58 -0.34 -6.53
CA GLY A 40 -11.82 -0.76 -5.89
C GLY A 40 -11.63 -1.44 -4.53
N PHE A 41 -10.47 -1.29 -3.89
CA PHE A 41 -10.27 -1.85 -2.55
C PHE A 41 -10.97 -1.01 -1.48
N ASN A 42 -11.56 -1.68 -0.49
CA ASN A 42 -12.22 -1.02 0.64
C ASN A 42 -11.20 -0.50 1.67
N TRP A 43 -11.67 0.37 2.57
CA TRP A 43 -10.84 0.98 3.62
C TRP A 43 -10.18 -0.03 4.57
N GLY A 44 -10.81 -1.18 4.83
CA GLY A 44 -10.22 -2.23 5.67
C GLY A 44 -8.97 -2.85 5.05
N VAL A 45 -9.03 -3.19 3.76
CA VAL A 45 -7.88 -3.70 3.00
C VAL A 45 -6.81 -2.63 2.86
N ILE A 46 -7.20 -1.38 2.55
CA ILE A 46 -6.28 -0.25 2.45
C ILE A 46 -5.50 -0.05 3.76
N GLY A 47 -6.21 -0.01 4.89
CA GLY A 47 -5.60 0.16 6.20
C GLY A 47 -4.63 -0.97 6.56
N PHE A 48 -5.01 -2.23 6.26
CA PHE A 48 -4.16 -3.39 6.48
C PHE A 48 -2.85 -3.31 5.67
N ILE A 49 -2.95 -3.01 4.37
CA ILE A 49 -1.78 -2.91 3.49
C ILE A 49 -0.89 -1.74 3.91
N LEU A 50 -1.46 -0.57 4.21
CA LEU A 50 -0.68 0.59 4.68
C LEU A 50 0.09 0.28 5.95
N LYS A 51 -0.56 -0.33 6.95
CA LYS A 51 0.11 -0.70 8.21
C LYS A 51 1.26 -1.68 7.96
N LYS A 52 1.08 -2.64 7.06
CA LYS A 52 2.13 -3.57 6.64
C LYS A 52 3.28 -2.89 5.90
N LEU A 53 3.01 -1.90 5.06
CA LEU A 53 4.03 -1.14 4.33
C LEU A 53 4.80 -0.20 5.26
N GLU A 54 4.12 0.54 6.13
CA GLU A 54 4.76 1.44 7.11
C GLU A 54 5.64 0.66 8.10
N SER A 55 5.28 -0.58 8.44
CA SER A 55 6.10 -1.45 9.29
C SER A 55 7.32 -2.05 8.58
N GLN A 56 7.25 -2.29 7.27
CA GLN A 56 8.36 -2.88 6.50
C GLN A 56 9.38 -1.85 6.03
N TYR A 57 8.92 -0.61 5.82
CA TYR A 57 9.75 0.49 5.33
C TYR A 57 9.70 1.66 6.33
N PRO A 58 10.44 1.57 7.46
CA PRO A 58 10.60 2.70 8.36
C PRO A 58 11.26 3.89 7.63
N PRO A 59 11.02 5.13 8.10
CA PRO A 59 11.53 6.35 7.47
C PRO A 59 13.05 6.40 7.40
#